data_AF-A0A8J1U878-F1
#
_entry.id   AF-A0A8J1U878-F1
#
_cell.length_a   1.000
_cell.length_b   1.000
_cell.length_c   1.000
_cell.angle_alpha   90.00
_cell.angle_beta   90.00
_cell.angle_gamma   90.00
#
_symmetry.space_group_name_H-M   'P 1'
#
loop_
_entity.id
_entity.type
_entity.pdbx_description
1 polymer ?
#
loop_
_entity_poly.entity_id
_entity_poly.type
_entity_poly.pdbx_seq_one_letter_code
_entity_poly.pdbx_strand_id
1 'polypeptide(L)'
;MISKKKLLGLMLIVLCGLLFTKSTERFFIYHEKQCGDSTSRNNTRSDKAINHEEQSKLILNETFKHHFELDGAVFSDKGIALSVSYVVSTSLVYSFSPRVEQSARKMYILDGRDNKLYANSPAISWFRGRLFTVLRIWLQNEAYEKAQKWPANRFQDNTLFTQQFNKFMKPLTNGSLVGMVTPKWHLGDGPIEPRLFTFRNRLLMTFNTGYISSHDSMRDFTFIMDIESNVLIRPRIHGSKPKPETRDKHWIPYIDNNELYFVHGFDPLRILKCQLGADTCDCEFEILRGNLTAEFSNVKTPLRGGTPMEKYKGSYYISITHATLYKKATSVRYYTFNVVVFCTTPKPRIVYVSGPIKIHNDLSKKYPIVRSWMIENPFVFPVGILLEDMDSVIIGGHISDHSSVLLRLTGLQAIMKTVISSDQESFKPQQGPPDYALQTYVRDAATKSEGIQFH
;
A
#
# COMPACT_ATOMS: atom_id res chain seq x y z
N MET A 1 29.37 58.08 11.70
CA MET A 1 27.95 58.09 12.15
C MET A 1 27.13 57.17 11.25
N ILE A 2 26.61 56.06 11.77
CA ILE A 2 25.69 55.19 11.01
C ILE A 2 24.33 55.89 10.93
N SER A 3 23.78 56.07 9.73
CA SER A 3 22.50 56.76 9.57
C SER A 3 21.37 55.96 10.22
N LYS A 4 20.42 56.64 10.87
CA LYS A 4 19.27 56.03 11.57
C LYS A 4 18.50 55.03 10.68
N LYS A 5 18.50 55.20 9.36
CA LYS A 5 17.87 54.26 8.41
C LYS A 5 18.61 52.92 8.30
N LYS A 6 19.95 52.92 8.36
CA LYS A 6 20.74 51.68 8.36
C LYS A 6 20.61 50.91 9.67
N LEU A 7 20.45 51.62 10.79
CA LEU A 7 20.21 50.99 12.10
C LEU A 7 18.83 50.30 12.15
N LEU A 8 17.80 50.94 11.59
CA LEU A 8 16.46 50.37 11.51
C LEU A 8 16.40 49.12 10.62
N GLY A 9 17.10 49.15 9.48
CA GLY A 9 17.20 47.99 8.58
C GLY A 9 17.91 46.80 9.23
N LEU A 10 18.99 47.04 9.98
CA LEU A 10 19.69 45.99 10.71
C LEU A 10 18.82 45.38 11.83
N MET A 11 18.09 46.22 12.58
CA MET A 11 17.18 45.73 13.60
C MET A 11 16.04 44.89 13.02
N LEU A 12 15.52 45.24 11.84
CA LEU A 12 14.47 44.46 11.19
C LEU A 12 14.97 43.08 10.75
N ILE A 13 16.20 43.00 10.22
CA ILE A 13 16.82 41.73 9.82
C ILE A 13 17.09 40.84 11.04
N VAL A 14 17.57 41.43 12.15
CA VAL A 14 17.78 40.69 13.41
C VAL A 14 16.46 40.24 14.02
N LEU A 15 15.41 41.06 14.00
CA LEU A 15 14.07 40.66 14.49
C LEU A 15 13.48 39.54 13.63
N CYS A 16 13.59 39.64 12.31
CA CYS A 16 13.13 38.59 11.40
C CYS A 16 13.93 37.29 11.60
N GLY A 17 15.24 37.36 11.81
CA GLY A 17 16.08 36.20 12.14
C GLY A 17 15.73 35.55 13.50
N LEU A 18 15.45 36.36 14.53
CA LEU A 18 15.03 35.88 15.86
C LEU A 18 13.62 35.28 15.86
N LEU A 19 12.71 35.81 15.03
CA LEU A 19 11.38 35.24 14.85
C LEU A 19 11.41 33.97 14.00
N PHE A 20 12.30 33.89 13.00
CA PHE A 20 12.50 32.66 12.21
C PHE A 20 13.08 31.54 13.06
N THR A 21 14.14 31.81 13.83
CA THR A 21 14.81 30.82 14.71
C THR A 21 13.87 30.31 15.81
N LYS A 22 13.05 31.17 16.44
CA LYS A 22 12.02 30.74 17.40
C LYS A 22 10.87 29.95 16.77
N SER A 23 10.55 30.16 15.49
CA SER A 23 9.52 29.37 14.79
C SER A 23 10.04 27.98 14.38
N THR A 24 11.31 27.88 14.00
CA THR A 24 11.95 26.60 13.65
C THR A 24 12.29 25.75 14.88
N GLU A 25 12.64 26.37 16.01
CA GLU A 25 12.83 25.65 17.28
C GLU A 25 11.52 25.11 17.86
N ARG A 26 10.37 25.77 17.63
CA ARG A 26 9.06 25.23 18.05
C ARG A 26 8.54 24.06 17.18
N PHE A 27 9.13 23.83 16.01
CA PHE A 27 8.79 22.69 15.15
C PHE A 27 9.66 21.45 15.39
N PHE A 28 10.73 21.56 16.19
CA PHE A 28 11.66 20.46 16.48
C PHE A 28 11.88 20.20 17.98
N ILE A 29 10.94 20.59 18.85
CA ILE A 29 10.89 20.05 20.22
C ILE A 29 9.99 18.82 20.20
N TYR A 30 10.59 17.68 19.81
CA TYR A 30 10.11 16.39 20.23
C TYR A 30 10.24 16.35 21.76
N HIS A 31 9.15 16.05 22.46
CA HIS A 31 9.22 15.69 23.87
C HIS A 31 10.01 14.39 24.00
N GLU A 32 11.29 14.51 24.37
CA GLU A 32 12.03 13.45 25.03
C GLU A 32 11.39 13.24 26.41
N LYS A 33 10.28 12.49 26.43
CA LYS A 33 9.77 11.93 27.67
C LYS A 33 10.75 10.83 28.03
N GLN A 34 11.59 11.09 29.03
CA GLN A 34 12.31 10.05 29.76
C GLN A 34 11.28 8.96 30.12
N CYS A 35 11.41 7.80 29.49
CA CYS A 35 10.78 6.57 29.95
C CYS A 35 11.36 6.30 31.34
N GLY A 36 10.63 6.70 32.37
CA GLY A 36 10.89 6.26 33.73
C GLY A 36 10.83 4.74 33.78
N ASP A 37 11.78 4.16 34.52
CA ASP A 37 11.79 2.76 34.91
C ASP A 37 10.40 2.34 35.41
N SER A 38 9.71 1.55 34.58
CA SER A 38 8.53 0.81 35.00
C SER A 38 9.01 -0.48 35.64
N THR A 39 9.27 -0.42 36.95
CA THR A 39 9.29 -1.61 37.78
C THR A 39 8.02 -2.43 37.52
N SER A 40 8.21 -3.64 37.00
CA SER A 40 7.19 -4.60 36.62
C SER A 40 6.36 -5.01 37.85
N ARG A 41 5.17 -4.42 38.00
CA ARG A 41 4.12 -5.03 38.81
C ARG A 41 3.48 -6.14 37.97
N ASN A 42 3.84 -7.38 38.29
CA ASN A 42 3.17 -8.60 37.87
C ASN A 42 1.70 -8.59 38.32
N ASN A 43 0.83 -8.00 37.51
CA ASN A 43 -0.60 -8.27 37.56
C ASN A 43 -0.89 -9.37 36.52
N THR A 44 -0.89 -10.61 37.00
CA THR A 44 -1.43 -11.78 36.30
C THR A 44 -2.95 -11.66 36.20
N ARG A 45 -3.43 -10.75 35.34
CA ARG A 45 -4.78 -10.84 34.82
C ARG A 45 -4.76 -11.94 33.77
N SER A 46 -5.41 -13.07 34.07
CA SER A 46 -5.63 -14.12 33.08
C SER A 46 -6.54 -13.55 31.99
N ASP A 47 -5.94 -12.99 30.94
CA ASP A 47 -6.62 -12.75 29.68
C ASP A 47 -7.03 -14.12 29.16
N LYS A 48 -8.29 -14.50 29.44
CA LYS A 48 -8.95 -15.62 28.77
C LYS A 48 -8.71 -15.40 27.28
N ALA A 49 -8.00 -16.32 26.64
CA ALA A 49 -7.75 -16.31 25.21
C ALA A 49 -9.11 -16.17 24.51
N ILE A 50 -9.42 -14.93 24.10
CA ILE A 50 -10.60 -14.65 23.30
C ILE A 50 -10.38 -15.40 22.00
N ASN A 51 -11.34 -16.24 21.64
CA ASN A 51 -11.30 -17.04 20.42
C ASN A 51 -11.18 -16.09 19.23
N HIS A 52 -9.96 -15.87 18.73
CA HIS A 52 -9.65 -14.84 17.74
C HIS A 52 -10.39 -15.07 16.42
N GLU A 53 -10.82 -16.30 16.14
CA GLU A 53 -11.55 -16.67 14.91
C GLU A 53 -12.96 -16.07 14.81
N GLU A 54 -13.69 -15.86 15.91
CA GLU A 54 -15.05 -15.30 15.83
C GLU A 54 -15.08 -13.77 15.69
N GLN A 55 -13.95 -13.09 15.88
CA GLN A 55 -13.89 -11.62 15.90
C GLN A 55 -13.38 -10.98 14.61
N SER A 56 -12.87 -11.74 13.65
CA SER A 56 -12.21 -11.21 12.44
C SER A 56 -13.11 -11.01 11.22
N LYS A 57 -14.31 -11.61 11.19
CA LYS A 57 -15.23 -11.51 10.03
C LYS A 57 -16.07 -10.22 10.05
N LEU A 58 -16.11 -9.50 8.92
CA LEU A 58 -16.93 -8.29 8.79
C LEU A 58 -18.38 -8.65 8.44
N ILE A 59 -19.32 -8.10 9.19
CA ILE A 59 -20.75 -8.30 8.97
C ILE A 59 -21.28 -7.08 8.23
N LEU A 60 -21.32 -7.18 6.90
CA LEU A 60 -21.60 -6.06 6.00
C LEU A 60 -22.58 -6.46 4.91
N ASN A 61 -23.40 -5.49 4.49
CA ASN A 61 -24.29 -5.64 3.34
C ASN A 61 -23.49 -5.57 2.04
N GLU A 62 -23.76 -6.51 1.14
CA GLU A 62 -23.13 -6.56 -0.18
C GLU A 62 -23.98 -5.78 -1.20
N THR A 63 -23.32 -4.92 -1.96
CA THR A 63 -23.92 -4.21 -3.10
C THR A 63 -23.03 -4.40 -4.33
N PHE A 64 -23.55 -4.13 -5.53
CA PHE A 64 -22.79 -4.28 -6.77
C PHE A 64 -22.14 -5.67 -6.92
N LYS A 65 -22.87 -6.72 -6.53
CA LYS A 65 -22.37 -8.09 -6.63
C LYS A 65 -22.22 -8.48 -8.10
N HIS A 66 -21.04 -9.00 -8.45
CA HIS A 66 -20.72 -9.40 -9.81
C HIS A 66 -20.08 -10.79 -9.79
N HIS A 67 -20.73 -11.75 -10.46
CA HIS A 67 -20.20 -13.09 -10.66
C HIS A 67 -19.47 -13.15 -12.00
N PHE A 68 -18.29 -13.76 -12.02
CA PHE A 68 -17.49 -13.92 -13.23
C PHE A 68 -16.52 -15.11 -13.09
N GLU A 69 -16.04 -15.60 -14.22
CA GLU A 69 -14.96 -16.60 -14.26
C GLU A 69 -13.61 -15.89 -14.07
N LEU A 70 -12.89 -16.29 -13.02
CA LEU A 70 -11.53 -15.85 -12.76
C LEU A 70 -10.56 -16.92 -13.24
N ASP A 71 -9.99 -16.68 -14.42
CA ASP A 71 -8.87 -17.46 -14.95
C ASP A 71 -7.62 -17.29 -14.07
N GLY A 72 -6.72 -18.26 -14.09
CA GLY A 72 -5.46 -18.21 -13.38
C GLY A 72 -4.45 -19.25 -13.86
N ALA A 73 -3.19 -19.08 -13.50
CA ALA A 73 -2.13 -20.04 -13.81
C ALA A 73 -1.37 -20.43 -12.54
N VAL A 74 -1.16 -21.74 -12.38
CA VAL A 74 -0.21 -22.33 -11.44
C VAL A 74 1.13 -22.49 -12.14
N PHE A 75 2.21 -22.13 -11.44
CA PHE A 75 3.56 -22.07 -11.99
C PHE A 75 4.48 -23.13 -11.37
N SER A 76 5.37 -23.67 -12.21
CA SER A 76 6.51 -24.52 -11.83
C SER A 76 7.82 -23.89 -12.33
N ASP A 77 8.94 -24.54 -12.08
CA ASP A 77 10.26 -24.16 -12.62
C ASP A 77 10.36 -24.17 -14.15
N LYS A 78 9.36 -24.77 -14.84
CA LYS A 78 9.25 -24.80 -16.30
C LYS A 78 8.27 -23.77 -16.87
N GLY A 79 7.68 -22.91 -16.04
CA GLY A 79 6.68 -21.93 -16.45
C GLY A 79 5.26 -22.31 -16.01
N ILE A 80 4.25 -22.12 -16.86
CA ILE A 80 2.86 -22.46 -16.54
C ILE A 80 2.73 -23.99 -16.50
N ALA A 81 2.30 -24.51 -15.35
CA ALA A 81 2.13 -25.93 -15.11
C ALA A 81 0.65 -26.35 -15.21
N LEU A 82 -0.27 -25.48 -14.79
CA LEU A 82 -1.71 -25.70 -14.88
C LEU A 82 -2.44 -24.38 -15.05
N SER A 83 -3.36 -24.30 -16.01
CA SER A 83 -4.33 -23.21 -16.10
C SER A 83 -5.62 -23.64 -15.39
N VAL A 84 -6.17 -22.75 -14.56
CA VAL A 84 -7.42 -22.98 -13.84
C VAL A 84 -8.40 -21.85 -14.09
N SER A 85 -9.69 -22.15 -13.98
CA SER A 85 -10.75 -21.14 -14.05
C SER A 85 -11.87 -21.52 -13.10
N TYR A 86 -12.33 -20.56 -12.29
CA TYR A 86 -13.37 -20.76 -11.30
C TYR A 86 -14.32 -19.57 -11.28
N VAL A 87 -15.60 -19.85 -11.04
CA VAL A 87 -16.59 -18.80 -10.81
C VAL A 87 -16.35 -18.21 -9.42
N VAL A 88 -16.09 -16.90 -9.38
CA VAL A 88 -15.94 -16.11 -8.17
C VAL A 88 -16.98 -15.00 -8.14
N SER A 89 -17.07 -14.28 -7.02
CA SER A 89 -17.85 -13.04 -6.99
C SER A 89 -17.09 -11.91 -6.32
N THR A 90 -17.26 -10.70 -6.85
CA THR A 90 -16.85 -9.47 -6.17
C THR A 90 -18.07 -8.66 -5.75
N SER A 91 -17.98 -7.96 -4.63
CA SER A 91 -19.02 -7.03 -4.18
C SER A 91 -18.42 -5.83 -3.45
N LEU A 92 -19.12 -4.69 -3.49
CA LEU A 92 -18.82 -3.55 -2.62
C LEU A 92 -19.47 -3.78 -1.26
N VAL A 93 -18.67 -3.78 -0.19
CA VAL A 93 -19.17 -3.96 1.19
C VAL A 93 -19.08 -2.68 2.02
N TYR A 94 -18.19 -1.75 1.67
CA TYR A 94 -18.10 -0.45 2.33
C TYR A 94 -17.50 0.61 1.41
N SER A 95 -17.98 1.85 1.55
CA SER A 95 -17.33 3.03 0.96
C SER A 95 -17.03 4.04 2.05
N PHE A 96 -15.81 4.55 2.05
CA PHE A 96 -15.39 5.59 2.99
C PHE A 96 -15.84 6.99 2.56
N SER A 97 -16.16 7.14 1.27
CA SER A 97 -16.61 8.41 0.70
C SER A 97 -18.12 8.61 0.85
N PRO A 98 -18.59 9.85 1.07
CA PRO A 98 -17.82 11.10 1.23
C PRO A 98 -17.41 11.38 2.70
N ARG A 99 -17.65 10.43 3.62
CA ARG A 99 -17.59 10.70 5.06
C ARG A 99 -16.18 11.03 5.53
N VAL A 100 -15.18 10.29 5.07
CA VAL A 100 -13.78 10.52 5.44
C VAL A 100 -13.29 11.85 4.90
N GLU A 101 -13.60 12.20 3.65
CA GLU A 101 -13.22 13.47 3.03
C GLU A 101 -13.85 14.66 3.76
N GLN A 102 -15.13 14.54 4.14
CA GLN A 102 -15.81 15.55 4.97
C GLN A 102 -15.18 15.69 6.36
N SER A 103 -14.72 14.58 6.95
CA SER A 103 -14.06 14.59 8.26
C SER A 103 -12.67 15.20 8.17
N ALA A 104 -11.86 14.77 7.19
CA ALA A 104 -10.53 15.31 6.92
C ALA A 104 -10.59 16.80 6.60
N ARG A 105 -11.56 17.26 5.78
CA ARG A 105 -11.73 18.68 5.44
C ARG A 105 -11.81 19.59 6.67
N LYS A 106 -12.47 19.15 7.74
CA LYS A 106 -12.60 19.91 8.99
C LYS A 106 -11.29 20.04 9.77
N MET A 107 -10.29 19.21 9.45
CA MET A 107 -8.97 19.20 10.10
C MET A 107 -7.96 20.08 9.37
N TYR A 108 -8.26 20.54 8.15
CA TYR A 108 -7.40 21.47 7.43
C TYR A 108 -7.85 22.92 7.62
N ILE A 109 -6.86 23.82 7.72
CA ILE A 109 -7.06 25.27 7.60
C ILE A 109 -7.06 25.62 6.10
N LEU A 110 -8.09 25.16 5.37
CA LEU A 110 -8.27 25.49 3.95
C LEU A 110 -9.48 26.40 3.80
N ASP A 111 -9.37 27.44 2.97
CA ASP A 111 -10.54 28.14 2.44
C ASP A 111 -11.35 27.13 1.62
N GLY A 112 -12.41 26.60 2.22
CA GLY A 112 -13.09 25.38 1.79
C GLY A 112 -13.84 25.44 0.45
N ARG A 113 -13.60 26.46 -0.39
CA ARG A 113 -14.30 26.65 -1.66
C ARG A 113 -13.57 26.04 -2.87
N ASP A 114 -12.24 25.95 -2.83
CA ASP A 114 -11.46 25.62 -4.06
C ASP A 114 -10.71 24.27 -4.00
N ASN A 115 -10.67 23.59 -2.85
CA ASN A 115 -9.93 22.33 -2.67
C ASN A 115 -10.86 21.12 -2.53
N LYS A 116 -10.91 20.28 -3.57
CA LYS A 116 -11.53 18.94 -3.48
C LYS A 116 -10.53 17.96 -2.86
N LEU A 117 -11.01 17.22 -1.87
CA LEU A 117 -10.28 16.14 -1.21
C LEU A 117 -10.81 14.80 -1.71
N TYR A 118 -9.91 13.86 -1.91
CA TYR A 118 -10.19 12.46 -2.19
C TYR A 118 -9.54 11.60 -1.12
N ALA A 119 -10.30 10.66 -0.54
CA ALA A 119 -9.72 9.64 0.31
C ALA A 119 -9.47 8.39 -0.54
N ASN A 120 -8.21 8.02 -0.72
CA ASN A 120 -7.77 6.89 -1.53
C ASN A 120 -6.99 5.86 -0.69
N SER A 121 -6.78 4.67 -1.25
CA SER A 121 -5.88 3.64 -0.71
C SER A 121 -6.14 3.28 0.76
N PRO A 122 -7.30 2.66 1.11
CA PRO A 122 -7.57 2.24 2.46
C PRO A 122 -6.75 0.99 2.80
N ALA A 123 -5.63 1.18 3.50
CA ALA A 123 -4.92 0.11 4.18
C ALA A 123 -5.75 -0.37 5.37
N ILE A 124 -5.82 -1.68 5.58
CA ILE A 124 -6.66 -2.28 6.64
C ILE A 124 -5.90 -3.38 7.36
N SER A 125 -6.13 -3.52 8.67
CA SER A 125 -5.62 -4.63 9.48
C SER A 125 -6.39 -4.74 10.79
N TRP A 126 -6.54 -5.97 11.30
CA TRP A 126 -7.05 -6.19 12.66
C TRP A 126 -5.92 -6.01 13.67
N PHE A 127 -6.18 -5.21 14.71
CA PHE A 127 -5.23 -5.02 15.80
C PHE A 127 -5.97 -4.83 17.12
N ARG A 128 -5.64 -5.67 18.11
CA ARG A 128 -6.27 -5.68 19.45
C ARG A 128 -7.81 -5.64 19.41
N GLY A 129 -8.40 -6.47 18.55
CA GLY A 129 -9.86 -6.61 18.39
C GLY A 129 -10.56 -5.45 17.67
N ARG A 130 -9.80 -4.54 17.02
CA ARG A 130 -10.34 -3.40 16.27
C ARG A 130 -9.82 -3.43 14.84
N LEU A 131 -10.67 -3.04 13.90
CA LEU A 131 -10.26 -2.86 12.54
C LEU A 131 -9.63 -1.47 12.42
N PHE A 132 -8.33 -1.42 12.15
CA PHE A 132 -7.62 -0.19 11.85
C PHE A 132 -7.65 0.06 10.35
N THR A 133 -7.88 1.31 9.99
CA THR A 133 -7.79 1.77 8.60
C THR A 133 -6.84 2.95 8.51
N VAL A 134 -6.02 2.99 7.46
CA VAL A 134 -5.24 4.17 7.08
C VAL A 134 -5.52 4.52 5.63
N LEU A 135 -5.97 5.74 5.38
CA LEU A 135 -6.34 6.24 4.06
C LEU A 135 -5.40 7.37 3.65
N ARG A 136 -5.02 7.41 2.38
CA ARG A 136 -4.35 8.56 1.77
C ARG A 136 -5.40 9.66 1.54
N ILE A 137 -5.20 10.83 2.12
CA ILE A 137 -5.97 12.03 1.76
C ILE A 137 -5.18 12.80 0.72
N TRP A 138 -5.79 12.98 -0.45
CA TRP A 138 -5.20 13.61 -1.62
C TRP A 138 -5.97 14.89 -2.00
N LEU A 139 -5.25 15.95 -2.34
CA LEU A 139 -5.77 17.22 -2.83
C LEU A 139 -5.82 17.24 -4.36
N GLN A 140 -6.99 17.51 -4.96
CA GLN A 140 -7.16 17.46 -6.42
C GLN A 140 -6.20 18.38 -7.20
N ASN A 141 -6.01 19.62 -6.72
CA ASN A 141 -5.19 20.62 -7.41
C ASN A 141 -3.75 20.55 -6.89
N GLU A 142 -2.99 19.60 -7.42
CA GLU A 142 -1.55 19.52 -7.17
C GLU A 142 -0.83 20.70 -7.84
N ALA A 143 0.24 21.17 -7.21
CA ALA A 143 0.95 22.36 -7.67
C ALA A 143 1.53 22.23 -9.10
N TYR A 144 1.77 21.00 -9.56
CA TYR A 144 2.31 20.73 -10.90
C TYR A 144 1.23 20.65 -11.99
N GLU A 145 -0.06 20.55 -11.66
CA GLU A 145 -1.13 20.33 -12.66
C GLU A 145 -1.70 21.62 -13.28
N LYS A 146 -1.27 22.82 -12.84
CA LYS A 146 -1.29 24.13 -13.57
C LYS A 146 -0.89 25.25 -12.59
N ALA A 147 0.37 25.66 -12.63
CA ALA A 147 0.98 26.66 -11.74
C ALA A 147 0.36 28.09 -11.80
N GLN A 148 -0.68 28.33 -12.61
CA GLN A 148 -1.15 29.68 -12.93
C GLN A 148 -2.31 30.19 -12.08
N LYS A 149 -2.94 29.39 -11.20
CA LYS A 149 -4.02 29.89 -10.34
C LYS A 149 -3.89 29.39 -8.89
N TRP A 150 -3.93 30.36 -8.00
CA TRP A 150 -3.95 30.30 -6.54
C TRP A 150 -4.98 29.32 -5.93
N PRO A 151 -4.88 28.98 -4.62
CA PRO A 151 -3.81 29.33 -3.69
C PRO A 151 -2.70 28.27 -3.68
N ALA A 152 -1.48 28.69 -3.41
CA ALA A 152 -0.35 27.80 -3.19
C ALA A 152 -0.64 26.86 -2.01
N ASN A 153 -1.02 25.61 -2.27
CA ASN A 153 -0.95 24.56 -1.24
C ASN A 153 0.53 24.47 -0.82
N ARG A 154 0.85 25.09 0.32
CA ARG A 154 2.20 25.10 0.93
C ARG A 154 2.52 23.78 1.63
N PHE A 155 1.55 22.89 1.72
CA PHE A 155 1.63 21.56 2.32
C PHE A 155 1.85 20.51 1.24
N GLN A 156 2.37 19.35 1.64
CA GLN A 156 2.46 18.18 0.76
C GLN A 156 1.10 17.80 0.19
N ASP A 157 1.11 17.24 -1.02
CA ASP A 157 -0.11 16.93 -1.77
C ASP A 157 -0.90 15.76 -1.15
N ASN A 158 -0.26 15.02 -0.23
CA ASN A 158 -0.82 13.86 0.45
C ASN A 158 -0.59 13.89 1.97
N THR A 159 -1.57 13.39 2.71
CA THR A 159 -1.46 13.06 4.14
C THR A 159 -2.13 11.71 4.41
N LEU A 160 -2.02 11.17 5.62
CA LEU A 160 -2.72 9.97 6.02
C LEU A 160 -3.83 10.28 7.02
N PHE A 161 -4.97 9.62 6.87
CA PHE A 161 -6.09 9.65 7.80
C PHE A 161 -6.27 8.26 8.40
N THR A 162 -6.22 8.16 9.72
CA THR A 162 -6.42 6.90 10.45
C THR A 162 -7.77 6.89 11.13
N GLN A 163 -8.43 5.73 11.17
CA GLN A 163 -9.68 5.53 11.90
C GLN A 163 -9.80 4.08 12.34
N GLN A 164 -10.43 3.85 13.49
CA GLN A 164 -10.71 2.52 14.02
C GLN A 164 -12.19 2.20 13.91
N PHE A 165 -12.49 0.94 13.67
CA PHE A 165 -13.84 0.41 13.48
C PHE A 165 -14.05 -0.89 14.26
N ASN A 166 -15.31 -1.21 14.54
CA ASN A 166 -15.71 -2.56 14.94
C ASN A 166 -16.03 -3.43 13.70
N LYS A 167 -16.40 -4.69 13.92
CA LYS A 167 -16.76 -5.66 12.87
C LYS A 167 -17.97 -5.29 12.00
N PHE A 168 -18.74 -4.28 12.40
CA PHE A 168 -19.90 -3.76 11.66
C PHE A 168 -19.56 -2.48 10.89
N MET A 169 -18.27 -2.12 10.78
CA MET A 169 -17.79 -0.86 10.21
C MET A 169 -18.41 0.39 10.88
N LYS A 170 -18.78 0.28 12.16
CA LYS A 170 -19.11 1.44 13.00
C LYS A 170 -17.81 2.05 13.53
N PRO A 171 -17.58 3.37 13.35
CA PRO A 171 -16.41 4.03 13.89
C PRO A 171 -16.32 3.91 15.40
N LEU A 172 -15.13 3.59 15.89
CA LEU A 172 -14.76 3.62 17.30
C LEU A 172 -13.94 4.86 17.66
N THR A 173 -13.38 5.53 16.66
CA THR A 173 -12.67 6.81 16.81
C THR A 173 -13.20 7.84 15.81
N ASN A 174 -13.02 9.12 16.13
CA ASN A 174 -13.37 10.23 15.22
C ASN A 174 -12.46 10.31 13.98
N GLY A 175 -11.40 9.50 13.97
CA GLY A 175 -10.30 9.57 13.03
C GLY A 175 -9.34 10.71 13.32
N SER A 176 -8.14 10.61 12.77
CA SER A 176 -7.07 11.60 12.94
C SER A 176 -6.17 11.62 11.72
N LEU A 177 -5.61 12.79 11.41
CA LEU A 177 -4.50 12.87 10.47
C LEU A 177 -3.22 12.38 11.16
N VAL A 178 -2.46 11.55 10.46
CA VAL A 178 -1.19 10.97 10.90
C VAL A 178 -0.14 11.26 9.84
N GLY A 179 1.11 11.44 10.28
CA GLY A 179 2.24 11.69 9.38
C GLY A 179 2.55 13.19 9.15
N MET A 180 3.63 13.40 8.41
CA MET A 180 4.34 14.68 8.31
C MET A 180 3.54 15.74 7.57
N VAL A 181 3.01 16.73 8.30
CA VAL A 181 2.66 18.04 7.72
C VAL A 181 3.96 18.83 7.57
N THR A 182 4.90 18.37 6.72
CA THR A 182 6.08 19.18 6.43
C THR A 182 5.75 20.24 5.37
N PRO A 183 6.28 21.46 5.49
CA PRO A 183 6.35 22.38 4.37
C PRO A 183 6.99 21.67 3.17
N LYS A 184 6.58 22.00 1.93
CA LYS A 184 7.05 21.39 0.67
C LYS A 184 8.59 21.39 0.41
N TRP A 185 9.41 21.81 1.36
CA TRP A 185 10.85 21.92 1.19
C TRP A 185 11.53 20.55 1.33
N HIS A 186 12.14 20.09 0.23
CA HIS A 186 12.98 18.88 0.10
C HIS A 186 12.30 17.49 0.23
N LEU A 187 11.07 17.40 0.75
CA LEU A 187 10.28 16.17 0.84
C LEU A 187 9.07 16.30 -0.10
N GLY A 188 8.98 15.43 -1.12
CA GLY A 188 8.06 15.50 -2.27
C GLY A 188 6.57 15.35 -1.95
N ASP A 189 5.84 14.48 -2.65
CA ASP A 189 4.37 14.41 -2.67
C ASP A 189 3.71 14.06 -1.32
N GLY A 190 4.47 13.75 -0.26
CA GLY A 190 3.95 13.19 1.00
C GLY A 190 3.73 11.68 0.92
N PRO A 191 3.13 11.06 1.96
CA PRO A 191 2.92 9.61 2.02
C PRO A 191 1.83 9.14 1.05
N ILE A 192 2.13 8.09 0.27
CA ILE A 192 1.21 7.47 -0.68
C ILE A 192 1.16 5.95 -0.50
N GLU A 193 0.02 5.37 -0.89
CA GLU A 193 -0.22 3.93 -0.93
C GLU A 193 0.15 3.19 0.38
N PRO A 194 -0.49 3.52 1.52
CA PRO A 194 -0.20 2.87 2.79
C PRO A 194 -0.55 1.37 2.73
N ARG A 195 0.21 0.53 3.46
CA ARG A 195 -0.05 -0.90 3.68
C ARG A 195 0.10 -1.19 5.16
N LEU A 196 -0.93 -1.74 5.80
CA LEU A 196 -0.98 -1.92 7.24
C LEU A 196 -0.72 -3.40 7.59
N PHE A 197 0.14 -3.67 8.57
CA PHE A 197 0.47 -5.02 8.99
C PHE A 197 0.83 -5.05 10.48
N THR A 198 0.79 -6.24 11.08
CA THR A 198 1.15 -6.43 12.49
C THR A 198 2.43 -7.24 12.61
N PHE A 199 3.33 -6.83 13.49
CA PHE A 199 4.57 -7.55 13.76
C PHE A 199 5.00 -7.34 15.21
N ARG A 200 5.26 -8.43 15.94
CA ARG A 200 5.66 -8.40 17.36
C ARG A 200 4.78 -7.48 18.22
N ASN A 201 3.45 -7.62 18.09
CA ASN A 201 2.44 -6.81 18.80
C ASN A 201 2.49 -5.29 18.54
N ARG A 202 3.11 -4.86 17.44
CA ARG A 202 3.11 -3.48 16.93
C ARG A 202 2.23 -3.40 15.68
N LEU A 203 1.52 -2.28 15.53
CA LEU A 203 0.80 -1.95 14.31
C LEU A 203 1.71 -1.06 13.44
N LEU A 204 2.17 -1.64 12.33
CA LEU A 204 3.12 -1.00 11.43
C LEU A 204 2.47 -0.71 10.11
N MET A 205 2.95 0.33 9.44
CA MET A 205 2.51 0.70 8.10
C MET A 205 3.70 0.95 7.21
N THR A 206 3.70 0.38 6.00
CA THR A 206 4.58 0.87 4.95
C THR A 206 3.86 1.90 4.09
N PHE A 207 4.60 2.87 3.57
CA PHE A 207 4.08 3.83 2.59
C PHE A 207 5.24 4.30 1.71
N ASN A 208 4.92 4.75 0.51
CA ASN A 208 5.91 5.34 -0.39
C ASN A 208 5.88 6.86 -0.24
N THR A 209 6.99 7.53 -0.51
CA THR A 209 7.00 8.99 -0.67
C THR A 209 8.10 9.40 -1.64
N GLY A 210 7.84 10.45 -2.42
CA GLY A 210 8.86 11.06 -3.26
C GLY A 210 9.83 11.88 -2.41
N TYR A 211 11.13 11.69 -2.60
CA TYR A 211 12.18 12.50 -2.00
C TYR A 211 13.02 13.16 -3.09
N ILE A 212 13.24 14.47 -2.99
CA ILE A 212 14.11 15.20 -3.91
C ILE A 212 15.53 15.12 -3.37
N SER A 213 16.38 14.34 -4.05
CA SER A 213 17.80 14.30 -3.73
C SER A 213 18.50 15.60 -4.11
N SER A 214 19.68 15.88 -3.55
CA SER A 214 20.50 17.07 -3.86
C SER A 214 20.91 17.23 -5.33
N HIS A 215 20.59 16.24 -6.18
CA HIS A 215 20.86 16.22 -7.62
C HIS A 215 19.57 16.40 -8.45
N ASP A 216 18.51 16.97 -7.85
CA ASP A 216 17.19 17.22 -8.46
C ASP A 216 16.46 16.01 -9.06
N SER A 217 16.96 14.79 -8.84
CA SER A 217 16.20 13.57 -9.17
C SER A 217 15.24 13.25 -8.02
N MET A 218 13.94 13.26 -8.32
CA MET A 218 12.91 12.72 -7.45
C MET A 218 13.06 11.19 -7.39
N ARG A 219 13.10 10.63 -6.18
CA ARG A 219 13.15 9.19 -5.94
C ARG A 219 11.97 8.78 -5.09
N ASP A 220 11.24 7.76 -5.53
CA ASP A 220 10.22 7.12 -4.69
C ASP A 220 10.94 6.19 -3.70
N PHE A 221 10.67 6.32 -2.41
CA PHE A 221 11.24 5.46 -1.37
C PHE A 221 10.16 4.92 -0.43
N THR A 222 10.31 3.67 -0.01
CA THR A 222 9.43 3.03 0.98
C THR A 222 9.89 3.33 2.40
N PHE A 223 9.00 3.84 3.23
CA PHE A 223 9.19 4.03 4.66
C PHE A 223 8.29 3.09 5.46
N ILE A 224 8.68 2.85 6.72
CA ILE A 224 7.86 2.17 7.71
C ILE A 224 7.47 3.19 8.78
N MET A 225 6.27 3.10 9.32
CA MET A 225 5.83 3.88 10.46
C MET A 225 5.21 2.96 11.50
N ASP A 226 5.61 3.13 12.75
CA ASP A 226 4.86 2.62 13.88
C ASP A 226 3.68 3.56 14.16
N ILE A 227 2.47 3.06 13.96
CA ILE A 227 1.25 3.86 14.04
C ILE A 227 0.95 4.25 15.50
N GLU A 228 1.24 3.38 16.47
CA GLU A 228 0.92 3.65 17.87
C GLU A 228 1.90 4.64 18.47
N SER A 229 3.19 4.47 18.21
CA SER A 229 4.23 5.37 18.73
C SER A 229 4.45 6.60 17.86
N ASN A 230 3.84 6.66 16.67
CA ASN A 230 4.02 7.71 15.67
C ASN A 230 5.50 7.91 15.28
N VAL A 231 6.27 6.82 15.24
CA VAL A 231 7.70 6.84 14.91
C VAL A 231 7.90 6.44 13.46
N LEU A 232 8.58 7.30 12.70
CA LEU A 232 9.05 6.99 11.35
C LEU A 232 10.30 6.12 11.43
N ILE A 233 10.29 5.01 10.71
CA ILE A 233 11.36 4.03 10.66
C ILE A 233 11.86 3.97 9.22
N ARG A 234 13.16 4.24 9.02
CA ARG A 234 13.79 4.21 7.70
C ARG A 234 14.40 2.84 7.43
N PRO A 235 13.94 2.11 6.39
CA PRO A 235 14.62 0.90 5.95
C PRO A 235 16.02 1.20 5.42
N ARG A 236 16.98 0.35 5.78
CA ARG A 236 18.36 0.34 5.27
C ARG A 236 18.62 -1.00 4.62
N ILE A 237 18.84 -1.03 3.31
CA ILE A 237 19.23 -2.25 2.61
C ILE A 237 20.75 -2.38 2.67
N HIS A 238 21.23 -3.46 3.27
CA HIS A 238 22.64 -3.82 3.33
C HIS A 238 23.03 -4.72 2.15
N GLY A 239 24.30 -4.66 1.73
CA GLY A 239 24.84 -5.44 0.61
C GLY A 239 25.05 -4.63 -0.67
N SER A 240 25.79 -5.20 -1.63
CA SER A 240 26.34 -4.47 -2.78
C SER A 240 25.48 -4.51 -4.04
N LYS A 241 24.50 -5.43 -4.17
CA LYS A 241 23.64 -5.58 -5.37
C LYS A 241 22.29 -6.24 -5.07
N PRO A 242 21.21 -5.87 -5.80
CA PRO A 242 21.11 -4.71 -6.67
C PRO A 242 21.17 -3.42 -5.85
N LYS A 243 21.74 -2.34 -6.42
CA LYS A 243 21.66 -1.01 -5.77
C LYS A 243 20.18 -0.60 -5.72
N PRO A 244 19.71 0.05 -4.65
CA PRO A 244 18.36 0.60 -4.61
C PRO A 244 18.11 1.42 -5.88
N GLU A 245 17.09 1.05 -6.64
CA GLU A 245 16.76 1.72 -7.90
C GLU A 245 16.27 3.15 -7.61
N THR A 246 16.22 4.00 -8.64
CA THR A 246 15.69 5.37 -8.51
C THR A 246 14.22 5.39 -8.10
N ARG A 247 13.52 4.25 -8.19
CA ARG A 247 12.12 4.09 -7.83
C ARG A 247 11.90 2.81 -7.00
N ASP A 248 12.19 2.90 -5.71
CA ASP A 248 12.12 1.77 -4.78
C ASP A 248 10.82 1.82 -3.96
N LYS A 249 9.75 1.28 -4.56
CA LYS A 249 8.39 1.35 -4.01
C LYS A 249 7.62 0.03 -4.12
N HIS A 250 6.48 -0.01 -3.44
CA HIS A 250 5.54 -1.13 -3.44
C HIS A 250 6.02 -2.39 -2.71
N TRP A 251 6.87 -2.26 -1.69
CA TRP A 251 7.26 -3.41 -0.88
C TRP A 251 6.03 -4.01 -0.20
N ILE A 252 5.87 -5.33 -0.32
CA ILE A 252 4.77 -6.06 0.29
C ILE A 252 5.27 -6.77 1.55
N PRO A 253 4.80 -6.40 2.74
CA PRO A 253 5.18 -7.10 3.96
C PRO A 253 4.59 -8.51 4.00
N TYR A 254 5.35 -9.44 4.54
CA TYR A 254 4.85 -10.74 5.01
C TYR A 254 5.60 -11.18 6.27
N ILE A 255 4.92 -11.95 7.11
CA ILE A 255 5.49 -12.48 8.35
C ILE A 255 5.50 -14.00 8.26
N ASP A 256 6.67 -14.59 8.41
CA ASP A 256 6.84 -16.05 8.51
C ASP A 256 7.74 -16.36 9.70
N ASN A 257 7.36 -17.36 10.50
CA ASN A 257 8.08 -17.79 11.70
C ASN A 257 8.54 -16.64 12.64
N ASN A 258 7.70 -15.60 12.82
CA ASN A 258 7.98 -14.41 13.63
C ASN A 258 9.16 -13.56 13.14
N GLU A 259 9.50 -13.68 11.85
CA GLU A 259 10.46 -12.86 11.13
C GLU A 259 9.72 -11.97 10.13
N LEU A 260 10.24 -10.76 9.92
CA LEU A 260 9.66 -9.77 9.01
C LEU A 260 10.37 -9.84 7.66
N TYR A 261 9.55 -9.94 6.62
CA TYR A 261 10.00 -9.97 5.25
C TYR A 261 9.26 -8.97 4.38
N PHE A 262 9.88 -8.61 3.27
CA PHE A 262 9.22 -7.88 2.19
C PHE A 262 9.45 -8.54 0.84
N VAL A 263 8.38 -8.76 0.09
CA VAL A 263 8.50 -9.00 -1.35
C VAL A 263 8.83 -7.66 -2.00
N HIS A 264 10.05 -7.57 -2.51
CA HIS A 264 10.60 -6.41 -3.20
C HIS A 264 10.23 -6.41 -4.69
N GLY A 265 10.15 -7.61 -5.28
CA GLY A 265 9.72 -7.82 -6.66
C GLY A 265 9.21 -9.24 -6.87
N PHE A 266 8.21 -9.41 -7.74
CA PHE A 266 7.58 -10.71 -8.00
C PHE A 266 8.32 -11.55 -9.03
N ASP A 267 8.87 -10.90 -10.06
CA ASP A 267 9.45 -11.58 -11.21
C ASP A 267 10.47 -10.67 -11.93
N PRO A 268 11.79 -10.93 -11.78
CA PRO A 268 12.35 -12.00 -10.94
C PRO A 268 12.05 -11.78 -9.45
N LEU A 269 11.87 -12.88 -8.71
CA LEU A 269 11.51 -12.83 -7.29
C LEU A 269 12.66 -12.27 -6.44
N ARG A 270 12.38 -11.19 -5.71
CA ARG A 270 13.31 -10.54 -4.77
C ARG A 270 12.64 -10.42 -3.41
N ILE A 271 13.30 -10.91 -2.36
CA ILE A 271 12.79 -10.86 -0.98
C ILE A 271 13.84 -10.26 -0.07
N LEU A 272 13.41 -9.29 0.73
CA LEU A 272 14.19 -8.71 1.83
C LEU A 272 13.79 -9.39 3.14
N LYS A 273 14.78 -9.84 3.91
CA LYS A 273 14.63 -10.15 5.34
C LYS A 273 14.99 -8.89 6.11
N CYS A 274 14.16 -8.51 7.08
CA CYS A 274 14.33 -7.26 7.80
C CYS A 274 14.32 -7.47 9.32
N GLN A 275 15.24 -6.80 9.99
CA GLN A 275 15.34 -6.71 11.43
C GLN A 275 14.83 -5.34 11.88
N LEU A 276 13.70 -5.34 12.59
CA LEU A 276 13.08 -4.12 13.06
C LEU A 276 13.70 -3.67 14.40
N GLY A 277 14.34 -2.51 14.39
CA GLY A 277 14.80 -1.80 15.58
C GLY A 277 13.74 -0.82 16.13
N ALA A 278 14.19 0.13 16.96
CA ALA A 278 13.33 1.18 17.49
C ALA A 278 13.00 2.24 16.41
N ASP A 279 14.03 2.72 15.71
CA ASP A 279 14.01 3.80 14.72
C ASP A 279 14.61 3.41 13.36
N THR A 280 15.34 2.29 13.31
CA THR A 280 15.88 1.72 12.08
C THR A 280 15.25 0.38 11.73
N CYS A 281 15.28 0.04 10.44
CA CYS A 281 14.94 -1.30 9.98
C CYS A 281 16.05 -1.77 9.05
N ASP A 282 16.86 -2.72 9.51
CA ASP A 282 17.98 -3.24 8.75
C ASP A 282 17.52 -4.41 7.91
N CYS A 283 17.63 -4.27 6.59
CA CYS A 283 17.15 -5.24 5.62
C CYS A 283 18.31 -5.79 4.79
N GLU A 284 18.25 -7.06 4.47
CA GLU A 284 19.17 -7.74 3.56
C GLU A 284 18.37 -8.57 2.57
N PHE A 285 18.86 -8.74 1.35
CA PHE A 285 18.19 -9.62 0.43
C PHE A 285 18.46 -11.09 0.82
N GLU A 286 17.41 -11.78 1.26
CA GLU A 286 17.46 -13.23 1.51
C GLU A 286 17.35 -14.01 0.20
N ILE A 287 16.56 -13.50 -0.75
CA ILE A 287 16.37 -14.12 -2.06
C ILE A 287 16.57 -13.08 -3.14
N LEU A 288 17.53 -13.38 -4.02
CA LEU A 288 17.81 -12.68 -5.26
C LEU A 288 17.81 -13.70 -6.39
N ARG A 289 16.66 -13.90 -7.03
CA ARG A 289 16.60 -14.70 -8.25
C ARG A 289 16.81 -13.81 -9.48
N GLY A 290 17.21 -14.46 -10.56
CA GLY A 290 17.35 -13.86 -11.87
C GLY A 290 18.59 -12.98 -12.02
N ASN A 291 18.65 -12.27 -13.15
CA ASN A 291 19.75 -11.37 -13.44
C ASN A 291 19.75 -10.18 -12.45
N LEU A 292 20.84 -10.02 -11.69
CA LEU A 292 21.05 -8.90 -10.75
C LEU A 292 21.04 -7.52 -11.44
N THR A 293 21.15 -7.46 -12.76
CA THR A 293 21.03 -6.25 -13.58
C THR A 293 19.65 -6.10 -14.23
N ALA A 294 18.69 -6.98 -13.96
CA ALA A 294 17.32 -6.81 -14.44
C ALA A 294 16.70 -5.58 -13.76
N GLU A 295 16.64 -4.45 -14.46
CA GLU A 295 16.03 -3.23 -13.95
C GLU A 295 14.50 -3.33 -14.01
N PHE A 296 13.80 -2.77 -13.01
CA PHE A 296 12.35 -2.65 -13.11
C PHE A 296 11.98 -1.70 -14.25
N SER A 297 11.43 -2.27 -15.33
CA SER A 297 10.92 -1.51 -16.48
C SER A 297 9.40 -1.43 -16.43
N ASN A 298 8.84 -0.20 -16.45
CA ASN A 298 7.40 0.04 -16.47
C ASN A 298 6.65 -0.80 -17.52
N VAL A 299 7.28 -1.06 -18.67
CA VAL A 299 6.69 -1.82 -19.79
C VAL A 299 6.92 -3.33 -19.66
N LYS A 300 8.12 -3.76 -19.27
CA LYS A 300 8.47 -5.19 -19.27
C LYS A 300 7.97 -5.97 -18.06
N THR A 301 7.70 -5.28 -16.95
CA THR A 301 7.38 -5.92 -15.66
C THR A 301 6.01 -5.46 -15.13
N PRO A 302 4.91 -5.62 -15.88
CA PRO A 302 3.61 -5.03 -15.53
C PRO A 302 3.12 -5.38 -14.12
N LEU A 303 3.31 -6.60 -13.63
CA LEU A 303 2.93 -7.02 -12.27
C LEU A 303 3.83 -6.36 -11.22
N ARG A 304 3.21 -5.57 -10.35
CA ARG A 304 3.85 -4.76 -9.29
C ARG A 304 3.37 -5.22 -7.91
N GLY A 305 3.72 -4.43 -6.89
CA GLY A 305 3.29 -4.71 -5.52
C GLY A 305 1.77 -4.61 -5.33
N GLY A 306 1.33 -4.61 -4.09
CA GLY A 306 -0.07 -4.90 -3.77
C GLY A 306 -0.38 -4.69 -2.30
N THR A 307 -1.34 -5.45 -1.81
CA THR A 307 -1.64 -5.56 -0.38
C THR A 307 -0.52 -6.30 0.36
N PRO A 308 -0.44 -6.22 1.70
CA PRO A 308 0.27 -7.21 2.52
C PRO A 308 -0.04 -8.66 2.08
N MET A 309 0.87 -9.59 2.38
CA MET A 309 0.60 -11.01 2.25
C MET A 309 -0.08 -11.52 3.52
N GLU A 310 -1.25 -12.11 3.38
CA GLU A 310 -1.97 -12.77 4.47
C GLU A 310 -1.72 -14.28 4.43
N LYS A 311 -1.48 -14.87 5.60
CA LYS A 311 -1.27 -16.31 5.70
C LYS A 311 -2.61 -17.01 5.47
N TYR A 312 -2.68 -17.83 4.42
CA TYR A 312 -3.89 -18.58 4.08
C TYR A 312 -3.93 -19.94 4.80
N LYS A 313 -2.96 -20.82 4.51
CA LYS A 313 -2.87 -22.15 5.13
C LYS A 313 -1.45 -22.71 5.00
N GLY A 314 -0.91 -23.29 6.07
CA GLY A 314 0.42 -23.90 6.05
C GLY A 314 1.49 -22.88 5.63
N SER A 315 2.22 -23.17 4.55
CA SER A 315 3.25 -22.28 3.98
C SER A 315 2.72 -21.35 2.88
N TYR A 316 1.41 -21.30 2.64
CA TYR A 316 0.79 -20.50 1.59
C TYR A 316 0.24 -19.18 2.09
N TYR A 317 0.54 -18.13 1.34
CA TYR A 317 0.13 -16.76 1.57
C TYR A 317 -0.60 -16.24 0.32
N ILE A 318 -1.51 -15.28 0.53
CA ILE A 318 -2.29 -14.62 -0.52
C ILE A 318 -2.10 -13.10 -0.43
N SER A 319 -2.01 -12.45 -1.59
CA SER A 319 -2.03 -10.99 -1.72
C SER A 319 -2.85 -10.59 -2.94
N ILE A 320 -3.37 -9.37 -2.92
CA ILE A 320 -3.98 -8.73 -4.09
C ILE A 320 -2.99 -7.71 -4.64
N THR A 321 -2.48 -7.96 -5.82
CA THR A 321 -1.46 -7.12 -6.48
C THR A 321 -2.07 -6.33 -7.60
N HIS A 322 -1.41 -5.24 -8.01
CA HIS A 322 -1.79 -4.54 -9.23
C HIS A 322 -0.80 -4.81 -10.35
N ALA A 323 -1.26 -4.69 -11.59
CA ALA A 323 -0.40 -4.56 -12.75
C ALA A 323 -0.60 -3.19 -13.41
N THR A 324 0.49 -2.59 -13.89
CA THR A 324 0.44 -1.42 -14.77
C THR A 324 0.78 -1.84 -16.18
N LEU A 325 -0.19 -1.71 -17.08
CA LEU A 325 -0.05 -2.02 -18.50
C LEU A 325 -0.19 -0.74 -19.30
N TYR A 326 0.39 -0.71 -20.50
CA TYR A 326 0.32 0.43 -21.42
C TYR A 326 -0.30 -0.04 -22.74
N LYS A 327 -1.42 0.57 -23.14
CA LYS A 327 -2.10 0.21 -24.39
C LYS A 327 -1.23 0.56 -25.59
N LYS A 328 -1.04 -0.39 -26.53
CA LYS A 328 -0.21 -0.14 -27.73
C LYS A 328 -0.71 1.04 -28.57
N ALA A 329 -2.03 1.21 -28.67
CA ALA A 329 -2.64 2.24 -29.52
C ALA A 329 -2.50 3.66 -28.97
N THR A 330 -2.50 3.85 -27.65
CA THR A 330 -2.63 5.17 -27.02
C THR A 330 -1.56 5.48 -25.99
N SER A 331 -0.76 4.50 -25.57
CA SER A 331 0.16 4.58 -24.42
C SER A 331 -0.51 4.97 -23.09
N VAL A 332 -1.86 4.97 -23.02
CA VAL A 332 -2.61 5.22 -21.79
C VAL A 332 -2.41 4.05 -20.83
N ARG A 333 -2.31 4.36 -19.53
CA ARG A 333 -2.14 3.34 -18.48
C ARG A 333 -3.45 2.62 -18.25
N TYR A 334 -3.36 1.29 -18.24
CA TYR A 334 -4.43 0.40 -17.87
C TYR A 334 -3.99 -0.41 -16.66
N TYR A 335 -4.81 -0.47 -15.62
CA TYR A 335 -4.48 -1.19 -14.40
C TYR A 335 -5.36 -2.41 -14.25
N THR A 336 -4.73 -3.53 -13.94
CA THR A 336 -5.43 -4.71 -13.44
C THR A 336 -5.10 -4.89 -11.97
N PHE A 337 -5.90 -5.69 -11.29
CA PHE A 337 -5.54 -6.24 -10.00
C PHE A 337 -5.82 -7.74 -10.00
N ASN A 338 -4.96 -8.48 -9.34
CA ASN A 338 -4.78 -9.92 -9.50
C ASN A 338 -4.58 -10.58 -8.14
N VAL A 339 -5.06 -11.81 -7.98
CA VAL A 339 -4.71 -12.67 -6.86
C VAL A 339 -3.33 -13.25 -7.11
N VAL A 340 -2.44 -13.15 -6.12
CA VAL A 340 -1.13 -13.81 -6.14
C VAL A 340 -1.03 -14.74 -4.94
N VAL A 341 -0.60 -15.98 -5.19
CA VAL A 341 -0.32 -16.97 -4.14
C VAL A 341 1.17 -17.21 -4.06
N PHE A 342 1.70 -17.09 -2.85
CA PHE A 342 3.10 -17.24 -2.51
C PHE A 342 3.26 -18.42 -1.55
N CYS A 343 4.29 -19.25 -1.77
CA CYS A 343 4.61 -20.39 -0.90
C CYS A 343 6.02 -20.24 -0.35
N THR A 344 6.19 -20.36 0.98
CA THR A 344 7.50 -20.20 1.64
C THR A 344 8.32 -21.50 1.70
N THR A 345 7.71 -22.66 1.51
CA THR A 345 8.35 -23.99 1.68
C THR A 345 8.30 -24.83 0.40
N PRO A 346 9.35 -25.59 0.04
CA PRO A 346 10.67 -25.68 0.70
C PRO A 346 11.53 -24.43 0.51
N LYS A 347 11.20 -23.61 -0.49
CA LYS A 347 11.79 -22.29 -0.71
C LYS A 347 10.71 -21.29 -1.14
N PRO A 348 10.87 -20.00 -0.78
CA PRO A 348 9.98 -18.95 -1.25
C PRO A 348 9.86 -18.90 -2.77
N ARG A 349 8.60 -18.88 -3.26
CA ARG A 349 8.25 -18.77 -4.68
C ARG A 349 6.81 -18.29 -4.87
N ILE A 350 6.55 -17.69 -6.02
CA ILE A 350 5.19 -17.46 -6.49
C ILE A 350 4.69 -18.74 -7.14
N VAL A 351 3.51 -19.20 -6.71
CA VAL A 351 2.90 -20.46 -7.14
C VAL A 351 1.73 -20.21 -8.07
N TYR A 352 0.99 -19.12 -7.87
CA TYR A 352 -0.17 -18.81 -8.71
C TYR A 352 -0.36 -17.31 -8.90
N VAL A 353 -0.83 -16.94 -10.09
CA VAL A 353 -1.29 -15.59 -10.43
C VAL A 353 -2.62 -15.73 -11.18
N SER A 354 -3.63 -14.96 -10.78
CA SER A 354 -4.90 -14.91 -11.49
C SER A 354 -4.86 -13.97 -12.71
N GLY A 355 -5.82 -14.09 -13.61
CA GLY A 355 -6.21 -13.04 -14.53
C GLY A 355 -6.81 -11.82 -13.80
N PRO A 356 -7.23 -10.77 -14.53
CA PRO A 356 -7.79 -9.56 -13.93
C PRO A 356 -9.06 -9.85 -13.13
N ILE A 357 -9.10 -9.37 -11.88
CA ILE A 357 -10.32 -9.37 -11.06
C ILE A 357 -11.27 -8.31 -11.62
N LYS A 358 -12.54 -8.69 -11.80
CA LYS A 358 -13.58 -7.80 -12.32
C LYS A 358 -14.41 -7.21 -11.19
N ILE A 359 -14.91 -5.99 -11.40
CA ILE A 359 -15.91 -5.34 -10.54
C ILE A 359 -17.14 -5.00 -11.37
N HIS A 360 -18.29 -4.83 -10.71
CA HIS A 360 -19.51 -4.41 -11.39
C HIS A 360 -19.34 -3.06 -12.10
N ASN A 361 -19.73 -2.96 -13.37
CA ASN A 361 -19.53 -1.73 -14.17
C ASN A 361 -20.17 -0.47 -13.55
N ASP A 362 -21.32 -0.61 -12.90
CA ASP A 362 -21.97 0.53 -12.26
C ASP A 362 -21.18 1.11 -11.07
N LEU A 363 -20.27 0.32 -10.48
CA LEU A 363 -19.36 0.82 -9.46
C LEU A 363 -18.36 1.83 -10.04
N SER A 364 -17.81 1.53 -11.23
CA SER A 364 -16.92 2.44 -11.98
C SER A 364 -17.66 3.67 -12.49
N LYS A 365 -18.95 3.56 -12.81
CA LYS A 365 -19.80 4.73 -13.17
C LYS A 365 -20.07 5.61 -11.96
N LYS A 366 -20.29 5.01 -10.78
CA LYS A 366 -20.53 5.72 -9.51
C LYS A 366 -19.32 6.56 -9.08
N TYR A 367 -18.10 6.08 -9.34
CA TYR A 367 -16.86 6.77 -8.97
C TYR A 367 -16.05 7.12 -10.23
N PRO A 368 -16.30 8.30 -10.84
CA PRO A 368 -15.65 8.68 -12.08
C PRO A 368 -14.16 8.91 -11.88
N ILE A 369 -13.39 8.61 -12.93
CA ILE A 369 -11.93 8.71 -12.90
C ILE A 369 -11.45 10.16 -12.83
N VAL A 370 -10.55 10.42 -11.88
CA VAL A 370 -10.05 11.78 -11.66
C VAL A 370 -9.05 12.19 -12.73
N ARG A 371 -8.22 11.26 -13.23
CA ARG A 371 -7.17 11.51 -14.24
C ARG A 371 -7.38 10.70 -15.53
N SER A 372 -8.52 10.88 -16.18
CA SER A 372 -8.90 10.19 -17.43
C SER A 372 -7.92 10.36 -18.60
N TRP A 373 -7.10 11.42 -18.58
CA TRP A 373 -6.13 11.70 -19.64
C TRP A 373 -4.89 10.78 -19.60
N MET A 374 -4.64 10.09 -18.48
CA MET A 374 -3.47 9.21 -18.30
C MET A 374 -3.80 7.80 -17.83
N ILE A 375 -4.99 7.59 -17.25
CA ILE A 375 -5.43 6.31 -16.70
C ILE A 375 -6.81 6.00 -17.28
N GLU A 376 -7.06 4.74 -17.60
CA GLU A 376 -8.33 4.27 -18.13
C GLU A 376 -9.19 3.55 -17.07
N ASN A 377 -10.51 3.54 -17.28
CA ASN A 377 -11.44 2.74 -16.50
C ASN A 377 -11.51 1.28 -16.98
N PRO A 378 -11.83 0.32 -16.09
CA PRO A 378 -11.89 0.49 -14.63
C PRO A 378 -10.48 0.64 -14.03
N PHE A 379 -10.32 1.53 -13.05
CA PHE A 379 -9.07 1.65 -12.29
C PHE A 379 -9.33 1.27 -10.84
N VAL A 380 -8.71 0.18 -10.38
CA VAL A 380 -8.74 -0.24 -8.98
C VAL A 380 -7.31 -0.45 -8.51
N PHE A 381 -6.95 0.14 -7.37
CA PHE A 381 -5.61 0.00 -6.80
C PHE A 381 -5.69 -0.59 -5.38
N PRO A 382 -5.31 -1.86 -5.19
CA PRO A 382 -5.37 -2.56 -3.92
C PRO A 382 -4.18 -2.20 -3.02
N VAL A 383 -4.44 -1.96 -1.74
CA VAL A 383 -3.39 -1.66 -0.74
C VAL A 383 -3.61 -2.34 0.61
N GLY A 384 -4.82 -2.82 0.90
CA GLY A 384 -5.13 -3.57 2.12
C GLY A 384 -5.82 -4.90 1.80
N ILE A 385 -5.62 -5.90 2.65
CA ILE A 385 -6.28 -7.21 2.57
C ILE A 385 -6.67 -7.66 3.98
N LEU A 386 -7.76 -8.39 4.11
CA LEU A 386 -8.07 -9.22 5.28
C LEU A 386 -8.58 -10.56 4.79
N LEU A 387 -8.01 -11.66 5.29
CA LEU A 387 -8.59 -12.98 5.12
C LEU A 387 -9.75 -13.14 6.12
N GLU A 388 -11.00 -13.14 5.64
CA GLU A 388 -12.17 -13.32 6.50
C GLU A 388 -12.35 -14.78 6.88
N ASP A 389 -12.23 -15.67 5.89
CA ASP A 389 -12.26 -17.12 6.03
C ASP A 389 -11.58 -17.78 4.80
N MET A 390 -11.65 -19.10 4.70
CA MET A 390 -11.00 -19.85 3.62
C MET A 390 -11.58 -19.56 2.22
N ASP A 391 -12.78 -18.98 2.12
CA ASP A 391 -13.42 -18.68 0.84
C ASP A 391 -13.44 -17.20 0.47
N SER A 392 -13.18 -16.31 1.44
CA SER A 392 -13.38 -14.88 1.26
C SER A 392 -12.26 -14.00 1.81
N VAL A 393 -11.97 -12.94 1.06
CA VAL A 393 -11.08 -11.85 1.46
C VAL A 393 -11.76 -10.50 1.29
N ILE A 394 -11.45 -9.58 2.19
CA ILE A 394 -11.72 -8.15 2.02
C ILE A 394 -10.49 -7.50 1.39
N ILE A 395 -10.73 -6.67 0.38
CA ILE A 395 -9.74 -5.92 -0.35
C ILE A 395 -9.98 -4.45 -0.07
N GLY A 396 -9.04 -3.83 0.62
CA GLY A 396 -8.94 -2.38 0.74
C GLY A 396 -8.28 -1.81 -0.52
N GLY A 397 -9.02 -1.02 -1.29
CA GLY A 397 -8.52 -0.38 -2.49
C GLY A 397 -9.23 0.93 -2.79
N HIS A 398 -8.72 1.70 -3.74
CA HIS A 398 -9.46 2.84 -4.28
C HIS A 398 -9.90 2.60 -5.71
N ILE A 399 -11.03 3.21 -6.06
CA ILE A 399 -11.60 3.18 -7.41
C ILE A 399 -11.36 4.54 -8.07
N SER A 400 -10.74 4.50 -9.23
CA SER A 400 -10.60 5.60 -10.18
C SER A 400 -9.94 6.86 -9.60
N ASP A 401 -9.00 6.68 -8.67
CA ASP A 401 -8.39 7.73 -7.85
C ASP A 401 -9.42 8.63 -7.12
N HIS A 402 -10.66 8.16 -6.97
CA HIS A 402 -11.77 8.97 -6.47
C HIS A 402 -12.24 8.53 -5.08
N SER A 403 -12.39 7.24 -4.84
CA SER A 403 -13.04 6.74 -3.63
C SER A 403 -12.34 5.52 -3.06
N SER A 404 -12.09 5.54 -1.76
CA SER A 404 -11.68 4.38 -0.99
C SER A 404 -12.87 3.48 -0.69
N VAL A 405 -12.67 2.19 -0.95
CA VAL A 405 -13.69 1.16 -0.78
C VAL A 405 -13.11 -0.08 -0.12
N LEU A 406 -14.01 -0.87 0.46
CA LEU A 406 -13.78 -2.27 0.76
C LEU A 406 -14.56 -3.11 -0.25
N LEU A 407 -13.85 -3.94 -0.99
CA LEU A 407 -14.43 -4.96 -1.85
C LEU A 407 -14.33 -6.32 -1.16
N ARG A 408 -15.30 -7.20 -1.37
CA ARG A 408 -15.20 -8.61 -0.96
C ARG A 408 -15.04 -9.46 -2.20
N LEU A 409 -14.10 -10.40 -2.17
CA LEU A 409 -13.93 -11.45 -3.17
C LEU A 409 -14.27 -12.79 -2.51
N THR A 410 -15.20 -13.56 -3.10
CA THR A 410 -15.63 -14.89 -2.63
C THR A 410 -15.41 -15.96 -3.69
N GLY A 411 -15.40 -17.24 -3.31
CA GLY A 411 -15.07 -18.36 -4.20
C GLY A 411 -13.58 -18.72 -4.22
N LEU A 412 -12.79 -18.16 -3.30
CA LEU A 412 -11.35 -18.42 -3.23
C LEU A 412 -11.01 -19.85 -2.82
N GLN A 413 -11.89 -20.53 -2.08
CA GLN A 413 -11.57 -21.86 -1.54
C GLN A 413 -11.31 -22.87 -2.66
N ALA A 414 -12.12 -22.81 -3.74
CA ALA A 414 -11.97 -23.69 -4.89
C ALA A 414 -10.62 -23.46 -5.61
N ILE A 415 -10.24 -22.19 -5.81
CA ILE A 415 -8.96 -21.81 -6.40
C ILE A 415 -7.81 -22.34 -5.52
N MET A 416 -7.82 -22.00 -4.24
CA MET A 416 -6.73 -22.33 -3.32
C MET A 416 -6.56 -23.84 -3.13
N LYS A 417 -7.66 -24.60 -3.09
CA LYS A 417 -7.59 -26.08 -3.02
C LYS A 417 -6.82 -26.64 -4.19
N THR A 418 -7.13 -26.21 -5.41
CA THR A 418 -6.47 -26.69 -6.64
C THR A 418 -5.03 -26.21 -6.74
N VAL A 419 -4.76 -24.94 -6.41
CA VAL A 419 -3.40 -24.40 -6.40
C VAL A 419 -2.51 -25.19 -5.44
N ILE A 420 -2.98 -25.42 -4.20
CA ILE A 420 -2.21 -26.12 -3.17
C ILE A 420 -2.02 -27.59 -3.55
N SER A 421 -3.08 -28.30 -3.97
CA SER A 421 -2.94 -29.72 -4.35
C SER A 421 -1.99 -29.89 -5.54
N SER A 422 -2.08 -29.00 -6.53
CA SER A 422 -1.23 -29.03 -7.71
C SER A 422 0.25 -28.78 -7.39
N ASP A 423 0.54 -27.80 -6.53
CA ASP A 423 1.91 -27.49 -6.08
C ASP A 423 2.50 -28.60 -5.21
N GLN A 424 1.71 -29.17 -4.27
CA GLN A 424 2.19 -30.19 -3.32
C GLN A 424 2.30 -31.59 -3.90
N GLU A 425 1.34 -32.00 -4.73
CA GLU A 425 1.20 -33.40 -5.13
C GLU A 425 1.71 -33.64 -6.55
N SER A 426 1.37 -32.73 -7.47
CA SER A 426 1.61 -32.94 -8.91
C SER A 426 2.97 -32.47 -9.39
N PHE A 427 3.43 -31.30 -8.93
CA PHE A 427 4.63 -30.67 -9.49
C PHE A 427 5.84 -30.67 -8.55
N LYS A 428 5.61 -30.49 -7.24
CA LYS A 428 6.68 -30.41 -6.20
C LYS A 428 7.88 -29.56 -6.62
N PRO A 429 7.66 -28.35 -7.16
CA PRO A 429 8.74 -27.58 -7.75
C PRO A 429 9.70 -27.10 -6.66
N GLN A 430 11.01 -27.22 -6.93
CA GLN A 430 12.06 -26.75 -6.03
C GLN A 430 12.33 -25.24 -6.17
N GLN A 431 11.86 -24.66 -7.26
CA GLN A 431 12.05 -23.26 -7.63
C GLN A 431 10.73 -22.65 -8.12
N GLY A 432 10.69 -21.33 -8.19
CA GLY A 432 9.59 -20.60 -8.83
C GLY A 432 9.73 -20.61 -10.35
N PRO A 433 8.83 -19.92 -11.07
CA PRO A 433 8.87 -19.86 -12.51
C PRO A 433 10.14 -19.20 -13.06
N PRO A 434 10.48 -19.47 -14.34
CA PRO A 434 11.51 -18.74 -15.06
C PRO A 434 11.26 -17.23 -15.02
N ASP A 435 12.34 -16.45 -15.05
CA ASP A 435 12.27 -14.99 -15.11
C ASP A 435 11.33 -14.51 -16.22
N TYR A 436 10.50 -13.52 -15.90
CA TYR A 436 9.49 -12.89 -16.74
C TYR A 436 8.29 -13.76 -17.13
N ALA A 437 8.19 -15.01 -16.66
CA ALA A 437 7.02 -15.85 -16.95
C ALA A 437 5.73 -15.29 -16.31
N LEU A 438 5.80 -14.74 -15.08
CA LEU A 438 4.65 -14.11 -14.44
C LEU A 438 4.24 -12.84 -15.20
N GLN A 439 5.24 -12.04 -15.59
CA GLN A 439 5.05 -10.78 -16.31
C GLN A 439 4.38 -11.00 -17.66
N THR A 440 4.80 -12.04 -18.38
CA THR A 440 4.23 -12.45 -19.66
C THR A 440 2.79 -12.92 -19.48
N TYR A 441 2.55 -13.82 -18.52
CA TYR A 441 1.20 -14.32 -18.22
C TYR A 441 0.22 -13.19 -17.90
N VAL A 442 0.60 -12.22 -17.06
CA VAL A 442 -0.28 -11.10 -16.68
C VAL A 442 -0.65 -10.25 -17.89
N ARG A 443 0.32 -9.96 -18.78
CA ARG A 443 0.06 -9.22 -20.03
C ARG A 443 -0.89 -9.99 -20.95
N ASP A 444 -0.68 -11.28 -21.11
CA ASP A 444 -1.48 -12.14 -21.99
C ASP A 444 -2.90 -12.34 -21.44
N ALA A 445 -3.05 -12.56 -20.14
CA ALA A 445 -4.33 -12.68 -19.47
C ALA A 445 -5.15 -11.37 -19.57
N ALA A 446 -4.51 -10.21 -19.40
CA ALA A 446 -5.15 -8.92 -19.62
C ALA A 446 -5.54 -8.73 -21.10
N THR A 447 -4.65 -9.10 -22.04
CA THR A 447 -4.93 -9.02 -23.48
C THR A 447 -6.15 -9.87 -23.85
N LYS A 448 -6.22 -11.10 -23.33
CA LYS A 448 -7.35 -12.02 -23.52
C LYS A 448 -8.65 -11.48 -22.89
N SER A 449 -8.59 -10.98 -21.66
CA SER A 449 -9.77 -10.46 -20.95
C SER A 449 -10.38 -9.24 -21.63
N GLU A 450 -9.53 -8.31 -22.06
CA GLU A 450 -9.96 -6.99 -22.55
C GLU A 450 -10.11 -6.93 -24.07
N GLY A 451 -9.50 -7.86 -24.81
CA GLY A 451 -9.40 -7.78 -26.27
C GLY A 451 -8.48 -6.65 -26.75
N ILE A 452 -7.51 -6.23 -25.91
CA ILE A 452 -6.66 -5.06 -26.15
C ILE A 452 -5.20 -5.46 -26.10
N GLN A 453 -4.41 -4.94 -27.03
CA GLN A 453 -2.96 -5.18 -27.08
C GLN A 453 -2.20 -4.21 -26.16
N PHE A 454 -1.31 -4.76 -25.33
CA PHE A 454 -0.43 -4.01 -24.43
C PHE A 454 1.04 -4.11 -24.85
N HIS A 455 1.82 -3.06 -24.60
CA HIS A 455 3.27 -3.04 -24.88
C HIS A 455 4.04 -4.14 -24.13
#